data_AF-A0A9X3LKN4-F1
#
_entry.id   AF-A0A9X3LKN4-F1
#
_cell.length_a   1.000
_cell.length_b   1.000
_cell.length_c   1.000
_cell.angle_alpha   90.00
_cell.angle_beta   90.00
_cell.angle_gamma   90.00
#
_symmetry.space_group_name_H-M   'P 1'
#
loop_
_entity.id
_entity.type
_entity.pdbx_description
1 polymer ?
#
loop_
_entity_poly.entity_id
_entity_poly.type
_entity_poly.pdbx_seq_one_letter_code
_entity_poly.pdbx_strand_id
1 'polypeptide(L)'
;MGIQKCERCTHRFSWSKIYKSNTYLYKPIKCSQCGTEHRVLYTSRIVASIMVVLPIYLLGFFLASQWEISTGYTILSMVSIGIISTLILPYVMKYQAIN
;
A
#
# COMPACT_ATOMS: atom_id res chain seq x y z
N MET A 1 -0.53 14.51 -0.26
CA MET A 1 -1.08 13.14 -0.23
C MET A 1 -1.98 13.03 0.99
N GLY A 2 -3.20 12.53 0.85
CA GLY A 2 -4.16 12.42 1.95
C GLY A 2 -4.99 11.17 1.76
N ILE A 3 -5.54 10.65 2.86
CA ILE A 3 -6.42 9.48 2.82
C ILE A 3 -7.57 9.72 1.84
N GLN A 4 -7.85 8.70 1.03
CA GLN A 4 -8.90 8.74 0.01
C GLN A 4 -10.27 9.05 0.60
N LYS A 5 -11.07 9.77 -0.18
CA LYS A 5 -12.45 10.12 0.14
C LYS A 5 -13.39 9.34 -0.78
N CYS A 6 -14.61 9.12 -0.30
CA CYS A 6 -15.69 8.61 -1.12
C CYS A 6 -15.99 9.63 -2.25
N GLU A 7 -16.02 9.17 -3.50
CA GLU A 7 -16.36 10.00 -4.66
C GLU A 7 -17.80 10.54 -4.62
N ARG A 8 -18.73 9.83 -3.95
CA ARG A 8 -20.15 10.20 -3.91
C ARG A 8 -20.52 11.15 -2.79
N CYS A 9 -20.04 10.90 -1.56
CA CYS A 9 -20.42 11.68 -0.38
C CYS A 9 -19.24 12.43 0.26
N THR A 10 -18.05 12.39 -0.33
CA THR A 10 -16.81 13.03 0.15
C THR A 10 -16.32 12.58 1.54
N HIS A 11 -17.00 11.59 2.14
CA HIS A 11 -16.60 11.01 3.43
C HIS A 11 -15.19 10.42 3.34
N ARG A 12 -14.32 10.82 4.28
CA ARG A 12 -12.95 10.27 4.36
C ARG A 12 -13.02 8.82 4.82
N PHE A 13 -12.35 7.93 4.10
CA PHE A 13 -12.17 6.56 4.59
C PHE A 13 -11.24 6.56 5.80
N SER A 14 -11.32 5.53 6.65
CA SER A 14 -10.30 5.33 7.67
C SER A 14 -9.08 4.63 7.08
N TRP A 15 -7.89 5.00 7.55
CA TRP A 15 -6.63 4.35 7.17
C TRP A 15 -6.70 2.83 7.40
N SER A 16 -7.26 2.40 8.53
CA SER A 16 -7.43 0.98 8.88
C SER A 16 -8.32 0.21 7.90
N LYS A 17 -9.35 0.86 7.33
CA LYS A 17 -10.26 0.24 6.36
C LYS A 17 -9.60 0.04 5.01
N ILE A 18 -8.78 1.01 4.58
CA ILE A 18 -7.94 0.92 3.38
C ILE A 18 -6.88 -0.17 3.55
N TYR A 19 -6.17 -0.16 4.68
CA TYR A 19 -5.17 -1.17 5.00
C TYR A 19 -5.77 -2.58 5.00
N LYS A 20 -6.90 -2.79 5.70
CA LYS A 20 -7.59 -4.08 5.72
C LYS A 20 -8.07 -4.52 4.33
N SER A 21 -8.61 -3.61 3.54
CA SER A 21 -8.99 -3.88 2.15
C SER A 21 -7.81 -4.39 1.33
N ASN A 22 -6.64 -3.75 1.48
CA ASN A 22 -5.42 -4.15 0.79
C ASN A 22 -4.90 -5.51 1.24
N THR A 23 -4.84 -5.76 2.55
CA THR A 23 -4.37 -7.05 3.12
C THR A 23 -5.29 -8.20 2.74
N TYR A 24 -6.60 -7.98 2.61
CA TYR A 24 -7.58 -8.98 2.16
C TYR A 24 -7.78 -8.95 0.63
N LEU A 25 -6.70 -9.11 -0.15
CA LEU A 25 -6.75 -9.23 -1.62
C LEU A 25 -7.48 -8.07 -2.34
N TYR A 26 -7.24 -6.82 -1.92
CA TYR A 26 -7.86 -5.63 -2.53
C TYR A 26 -9.40 -5.66 -2.54
N LYS A 27 -10.02 -6.21 -1.48
CA LYS A 27 -11.48 -6.30 -1.37
C LYS A 27 -12.13 -4.91 -1.49
N PRO A 28 -13.26 -4.75 -2.20
CA PRO A 28 -13.94 -3.47 -2.33
C PRO A 28 -14.28 -2.86 -0.96
N ILE A 29 -14.15 -1.55 -0.86
CA ILE A 29 -14.48 -0.78 0.34
C ILE A 29 -15.89 -0.23 0.18
N LYS A 30 -16.81 -0.64 1.06
CA LYS A 30 -18.14 -0.04 1.15
C LYS A 30 -18.12 1.20 2.03
N CYS A 31 -18.62 2.32 1.52
CA CYS A 31 -18.76 3.56 2.30
C CYS A 31 -19.79 3.37 3.43
N SER A 32 -19.44 3.78 4.65
CA SER A 32 -20.32 3.69 5.82
C SER A 32 -21.44 4.72 5.81
N GLN A 33 -21.29 5.81 5.05
CA GLN A 33 -22.27 6.91 5.00
C GLN A 33 -23.29 6.72 3.86
N CYS A 34 -22.82 6.47 2.64
CA CYS A 34 -23.70 6.38 1.46
C CYS A 34 -23.85 4.95 0.89
N GLY A 35 -23.16 3.96 1.46
CA GLY A 35 -23.22 2.57 0.99
C GLY A 35 -22.53 2.29 -0.34
N THR A 36 -21.97 3.30 -1.03
CA THR A 36 -21.26 3.12 -2.31
C THR A 36 -20.04 2.21 -2.15
N GLU A 37 -19.88 1.27 -3.07
CA GLU A 37 -18.72 0.39 -3.12
C GLU A 37 -17.60 1.00 -3.95
N HIS A 38 -16.38 0.94 -3.45
CA HIS A 38 -15.20 1.45 -4.10
C HIS A 38 -14.18 0.35 -4.31
N ARG A 39 -13.75 0.15 -5.55
CA ARG A 39 -12.70 -0.82 -5.88
C ARG A 39 -11.35 -0.15 -6.02
N VAL A 40 -10.30 -0.88 -5.67
CA VAL A 40 -8.93 -0.47 -5.95
C VAL A 40 -8.71 -0.47 -7.46
N LEU A 41 -8.16 0.60 -8.00
CA LEU A 41 -7.78 0.67 -9.41
C LEU A 41 -6.63 -0.30 -9.72
N TYR A 42 -6.65 -0.95 -10.88
CA TYR A 42 -5.56 -1.82 -11.31
C TYR A 42 -4.21 -1.09 -11.37
N THR A 43 -4.23 0.18 -11.81
CA THR A 43 -3.05 1.06 -11.79
C THR A 43 -2.51 1.28 -10.38
N SER A 44 -3.38 1.41 -9.38
CA SER A 44 -2.94 1.49 -7.98
C SER A 44 -2.32 0.20 -7.47
N ARG A 45 -2.74 -0.98 -7.97
CA ARG A 45 -2.08 -2.25 -7.65
C ARG A 45 -0.67 -2.30 -8.22
N ILE A 46 -0.47 -1.86 -9.47
CA ILE A 46 0.86 -1.78 -10.10
C ILE A 46 1.75 -0.81 -9.32
N VAL A 47 1.26 0.39 -9.00
CA VAL A 47 2.02 1.39 -8.24
C VAL A 47 2.40 0.83 -6.87
N ALA A 48 1.48 0.15 -6.19
CA ALA A 48 1.74 -0.50 -4.91
C ALA A 48 2.85 -1.56 -5.03
N SER A 49 2.78 -2.42 -6.04
CA SER A 49 3.80 -3.45 -6.30
C SER A 49 5.17 -2.84 -6.58
N ILE A 50 5.25 -1.83 -7.46
CA ILE A 50 6.52 -1.13 -7.76
C ILE A 50 7.07 -0.49 -6.49
N MET A 51 6.22 0.17 -5.69
CA MET A 51 6.63 0.83 -4.47
C MET A 51 7.16 -0.12 -3.39
N VAL A 52 6.75 -1.38 -3.38
CA VAL A 52 7.27 -2.39 -2.45
C VAL A 52 8.50 -3.10 -3.02
N VAL A 53 8.45 -3.53 -4.28
CA VAL A 53 9.50 -4.36 -4.90
C VAL A 53 10.77 -3.55 -5.16
N LEU A 54 10.63 -2.32 -5.65
CA LEU A 54 11.77 -1.51 -6.09
C LEU A 54 12.70 -1.12 -4.93
N PRO A 55 12.21 -0.67 -3.76
CA PRO A 55 13.08 -0.39 -2.61
C PRO A 55 13.73 -1.65 -2.05
N ILE A 56 12.99 -2.77 -1.98
CA ILE A 56 13.53 -4.04 -1.49
C ILE A 56 14.64 -4.55 -2.41
N TYR A 57 14.44 -4.47 -3.73
CA TYR A 57 15.45 -4.88 -4.70
C TYR A 57 16.68 -3.99 -4.65
N LEU A 58 16.50 -2.67 -4.68
CA LEU A 58 17.63 -1.73 -4.64
C LEU A 58 18.42 -1.88 -3.33
N LEU A 59 17.76 -1.85 -2.17
CA LEU A 59 18.45 -1.92 -0.89
C LEU A 59 19.00 -3.32 -0.61
N GLY A 60 18.23 -4.37 -0.89
CA GLY A 60 18.72 -5.74 -0.72
C GLY A 60 19.95 -6.01 -1.58
N PHE A 61 19.93 -5.62 -2.85
CA PHE A 61 21.07 -5.80 -3.75
C PHE A 61 22.25 -4.91 -3.36
N PHE A 62 22.05 -3.61 -3.12
CA PHE A 62 23.14 -2.70 -2.74
C PHE A 62 23.76 -3.04 -1.39
N LEU A 63 22.94 -3.29 -0.35
CA LEU A 63 23.43 -3.58 1.00
C LEU A 63 24.16 -4.93 1.06
N ALA A 64 23.64 -5.95 0.36
CA ALA A 64 24.28 -7.27 0.33
C ALA A 64 25.53 -7.30 -0.55
N SER A 65 25.55 -6.58 -1.68
CA SER A 65 26.67 -6.65 -2.64
C SER A 65 27.82 -5.70 -2.32
N GLN A 66 27.54 -4.50 -1.81
CA GLN A 66 28.56 -3.43 -1.75
C GLN A 66 29.10 -3.21 -0.34
N TRP A 67 28.32 -3.51 0.71
CA TRP A 67 28.62 -3.07 2.08
C TRP A 67 28.99 -4.22 3.03
N GLU A 68 29.09 -5.46 2.54
CA GLU A 68 29.42 -6.67 3.32
C GLU A 68 28.65 -6.77 4.66
N ILE A 69 27.41 -6.30 4.68
CA ILE A 69 26.59 -6.29 5.88
C ILE A 69 26.21 -7.73 6.23
N SER A 70 26.32 -8.07 7.53
CA SER A 70 25.90 -9.37 8.03
C SER A 70 24.46 -9.69 7.61
N THR A 71 24.24 -10.91 7.15
CA THR A 71 22.97 -11.42 6.60
C THR A 71 21.77 -11.11 7.48
N GLY A 72 21.95 -11.13 8.80
CA GLY A 72 20.89 -10.81 9.76
C GLY A 72 20.38 -9.38 9.64
N TYR A 73 21.27 -8.40 9.47
CA TYR A 73 20.89 -6.99 9.31
C TYR A 73 20.25 -6.73 7.95
N THR A 74 20.72 -7.40 6.89
CA THR A 74 20.10 -7.31 5.56
C THR A 74 18.65 -7.80 5.61
N ILE A 75 18.40 -8.96 6.21
CA ILE A 75 17.03 -9.51 6.37
C ILE A 75 16.17 -8.55 7.21
N LEU A 76 16.69 -8.05 8.33
CA LEU A 76 15.97 -7.12 9.20
C LEU A 76 15.56 -5.86 8.42
N SER A 77 16.49 -5.28 7.65
CA SER A 77 16.23 -4.08 6.85
C SER A 77 15.13 -4.31 5.80
N MET A 78 15.16 -5.46 5.09
CA MET A 78 14.16 -5.82 4.10
C MET A 78 12.76 -5.94 4.72
N VAL A 79 12.66 -6.57 5.90
CA VAL A 79 11.39 -6.70 6.64
C VAL A 79 10.87 -5.33 7.08
N SER A 80 11.74 -4.50 7.66
CA SER A 80 11.36 -3.14 8.08
C SER A 80 10.85 -2.30 6.91
N ILE A 81 11.52 -2.36 5.76
CA ILE A 81 11.11 -1.65 4.54
C ILE A 81 9.77 -2.17 4.01
N GLY A 82 9.57 -3.49 4.02
CA GLY A 82 8.29 -4.09 3.64
C GLY A 82 7.14 -3.55 4.49
N ILE A 83 7.32 -3.52 5.82
CA ILE A 83 6.33 -2.96 6.76
C ILE A 83 6.06 -1.49 6.46
N ILE A 84 7.11 -0.66 6.38
CA ILE A 84 6.97 0.78 6.09
C ILE A 84 6.23 1.01 4.76
N SER A 85 6.60 0.25 3.73
CA SER A 85 5.96 0.35 2.40
C SER A 85 4.46 0.06 2.50
N THR A 86 4.08 -1.03 3.18
CA THR A 86 2.65 -1.37 3.39
C THR A 86 1.88 -0.33 4.20
N LEU A 87 2.54 0.38 5.13
CA LEU A 87 1.92 1.47 5.90
C LEU A 87 1.69 2.74 5.06
N ILE A 88 2.53 2.97 4.04
CA ILE A 88 2.41 4.12 3.13
C ILE A 88 1.38 3.86 2.01
N LEU A 89 1.17 2.59 1.63
CA LEU A 89 0.21 2.20 0.58
C LEU A 89 -1.18 2.88 0.67
N PRO A 90 -1.82 3.02 1.85
CA PRO A 90 -3.11 3.70 1.99
C PRO A 90 -3.15 5.17 1.53
N TYR A 91 -2.00 5.84 1.49
CA TYR A 91 -1.87 7.23 1.05
C TYR A 91 -1.66 7.36 -0.46
N VAL A 92 -1.22 6.28 -1.11
CA VAL A 92 -0.90 6.24 -2.55
C VAL A 92 -2.01 5.57 -3.35
N MET A 93 -2.72 4.61 -2.76
CA MET A 93 -3.81 3.92 -3.43
C MET A 93 -4.95 4.87 -3.80
N LYS A 94 -5.48 4.66 -5.01
CA LYS A 94 -6.66 5.32 -5.54
C LYS A 94 -7.79 4.29 -5.65
N TYR A 95 -8.97 4.72 -5.26
CA TYR A 95 -10.18 3.94 -5.26
C TYR A 95 -11.19 4.63 -6.17
N GLN A 96 -11.95 3.84 -6.94
CA GLN A 96 -13.01 4.35 -7.81
C GLN A 96 -14.34 3.72 -7.41
N ALA A 97 -15.41 4.51 -7.37
CA ALA A 97 -16.76 4.01 -7.14
C ALA A 97 -17.16 3.03 -8.26
N ILE A 98 -17.72 1.89 -7.87
CA ILE A 98 -18.47 1.03 -8.79
C ILE A 98 -19.90 1.59 -8.79
N ASN A 99 -20.35 2.05 -9.96
CA ASN A 99 -21.70 2.55 -10.17
C ASN A 99 -22.63 1.40 -10.58
#